data_AF-A0A9Q4TJU2-F1
#
_entry.id   AF-A0A9Q4TJU2-F1
#
_cell.length_a   1.000
_cell.length_b   1.000
_cell.length_c   1.000
_cell.angle_alpha   90.00
_cell.angle_beta   90.00
_cell.angle_gamma   90.00
#
_symmetry.space_group_name_H-M   'P 1'
#
loop_
_entity.id
_entity.type
_entity.pdbx_description
1 polymer ?
#
loop_
_entity_poly.entity_id
_entity_poly.type
_entity_poly.pdbx_seq_one_letter_code
_entity_poly.pdbx_strand_id
1 'polypeptide(L)' 'MNKENKAFCTKCNKIVNYKIRKELMAEYKGEKVNVIENIGVCNECGEDIFIMDLEIDNLKRLYEKYGQLTGICMK' A
#
# COMPACT_ATOMS: atom_id res chain seq x y z
N MET A 1 20.94 -5.58 -7.70
CA MET A 1 20.13 -5.32 -8.91
C MET A 1 19.14 -4.21 -8.57
N ASN A 2 19.30 -3.02 -9.14
CA ASN A 2 18.34 -1.92 -8.98
C ASN A 2 17.09 -2.28 -9.79
N LYS A 3 16.10 -2.91 -9.15
CA LYS A 3 14.83 -3.19 -9.80
C LYS A 3 14.12 -1.84 -9.95
N GLU A 4 14.12 -1.29 -11.16
CA GLU A 4 13.40 -0.05 -11.43
C GLU A 4 11.90 -0.32 -11.23
N ASN A 5 11.31 0.38 -10.26
CA ASN A 5 9.90 0.29 -9.93
C ASN A 5 9.07 0.89 -11.07
N LYS A 6 8.62 0.04 -12.01
CA LYS A 6 7.78 0.41 -13.15
C LYS A 6 6.39 -0.20 -13.05
N ALA A 7 5.38 0.57 -13.40
CA ALA A 7 3.98 0.13 -13.43
C ALA A 7 3.17 0.93 -14.45
N PHE A 8 2.03 0.38 -14.86
CA PHE A 8 1.12 1.08 -15.75
C PHE A 8 0.33 2.14 -14.98
N CYS A 9 0.44 3.41 -15.39
CA CYS A 9 -0.39 4.48 -14.86
C CYS A 9 -1.60 4.69 -15.77
N THR A 10 -2.80 4.49 -15.24
CA THR A 10 -4.07 4.65 -15.96
C THR A 10 -4.29 6.08 -16.46
N LYS A 11 -3.81 7.09 -15.72
CA LYS A 11 -3.92 8.50 -16.09
C LYS A 11 -2.93 8.91 -17.19
N CYS A 12 -1.70 8.39 -17.17
CA CYS A 12 -0.71 8.63 -18.22
C CYS A 12 -0.91 7.72 -19.44
N ASN A 13 -1.68 6.65 -19.28
CA ASN A 13 -1.90 5.60 -20.27
C ASN A 13 -0.60 4.97 -20.80
N LYS A 14 0.39 4.79 -19.93
CA LYS A 14 1.69 4.20 -20.26
C LYS A 14 2.38 3.61 -19.03
N ILE A 15 3.42 2.82 -19.25
CA ILE A 15 4.31 2.33 -18.19
C ILE A 15 5.20 3.50 -17.75
N VAL A 16 5.22 3.77 -16.45
CA VAL A 16 5.97 4.85 -15.82
C VAL A 16 6.78 4.30 -14.65
N ASN A 17 7.83 5.02 -14.28
CA ASN A 17 8.46 4.82 -12.98
C ASN A 17 7.51 5.33 -11.88
N TYR A 18 7.51 4.66 -10.74
CA TYR A 18 6.77 5.10 -9.56
C TYR A 18 7.68 5.18 -8.34
N LYS A 19 7.28 6.02 -7.39
CA LYS A 19 7.87 6.11 -6.05
C LYS A 19 6.89 5.56 -5.02
N ILE A 20 7.39 5.14 -3.87
CA ILE A 20 6.54 4.70 -2.76
C ILE A 20 6.33 5.88 -1.81
N ARG A 21 5.07 6.27 -1.60
CA ARG A 21 4.64 7.20 -0.55
C ARG A 21 4.16 6.37 0.64
N LYS A 22 4.53 6.80 1.85
CA LYS A 22 4.08 6.16 3.09
C LYS A 22 2.97 6.98 3.69
N GLU A 23 1.86 6.34 4.05
CA GLU A 23 0.73 6.98 4.72
C GLU A 23 0.34 6.22 5.98
N LEU A 24 -0.17 6.94 6.99
CA LEU A 24 -0.62 6.35 8.23
C LEU A 24 -2.12 6.04 8.14
N MET A 25 -2.45 4.75 8.16
CA MET A 25 -3.80 4.29 8.42
C MET A 25 -4.04 4.25 9.93
N ALA A 26 -4.68 5.29 10.47
CA ALA A 26 -4.89 5.43 11.90
C ALA A 26 -5.95 4.44 12.44
N GLU A 27 -7.04 4.25 11.69
CA GLU A 27 -8.20 3.47 12.13
C GLU A 27 -8.66 2.47 11.05
N TYR A 28 -9.05 1.28 11.48
CA TYR A 28 -9.71 0.29 10.65
C TYR A 28 -10.78 -0.43 11.44
N LYS A 29 -12.03 -0.42 10.94
CA LYS A 29 -13.20 -1.04 11.59
C LYS A 29 -13.42 -0.62 13.05
N GLY A 30 -13.17 0.65 13.38
CA GLY A 30 -13.32 1.19 14.74
C GLY A 30 -12.11 0.96 15.65
N GLU A 31 -11.11 0.19 15.21
CA GLU A 31 -9.88 -0.07 15.96
C GLU A 31 -8.75 0.87 15.53
N LYS A 32 -8.02 1.44 16.50
CA LYS A 32 -6.84 2.28 16.24
C LYS A 32 -5.63 1.42 15.86
N VAL A 33 -5.54 1.04 14.60
CA VAL A 33 -4.48 0.17 14.07
C VAL A 33 -3.13 0.89 13.92
N ASN A 34 -3.12 2.16 13.51
CA ASN A 34 -1.91 2.96 13.27
C ASN A 34 -0.85 2.24 12.40
N VAL A 35 -1.28 1.69 11.26
CA VAL A 35 -0.43 0.93 10.33
C VAL A 35 0.07 1.84 9.21
N ILE A 36 1.31 1.64 8.75
CA ILE A 36 1.84 2.34 7.58
C ILE A 36 1.47 1.59 6.30
N GLU A 37 0.85 2.31 5.38
CA GLU A 37 0.55 1.88 4.01
C GLU A 37 1.61 2.40 3.05
N ASN A 38 2.02 1.53 2.13
CA ASN A 38 2.89 1.87 1.01
C ASN A 38 2.02 2.08 -0.23
N ILE A 39 2.01 3.30 -0.76
CA ILE A 39 1.24 3.68 -1.94
C ILE A 39 2.19 3.92 -3.10
N GLY A 40 1.95 3.25 -4.24
CA GLY A 40 2.67 3.53 -5.47
C GLY A 40 2.20 4.86 -6.04
N VAL A 41 3.12 5.77 -6.36
CA VAL A 41 2.80 7.10 -6.90
C VAL A 41 3.53 7.32 -8.21
N CYS A 42 2.79 7.65 -9.26
CA CYS A 42 3.33 7.99 -10.57
C CYS A 42 4.34 9.14 -10.46
N ASN A 43 5.56 8.94 -10.98
CA ASN A 43 6.57 10.00 -10.96
C ASN A 43 6.29 11.13 -11.98
N GLU A 44 5.40 10.91 -12.94
CA GLU A 44 5.07 11.91 -13.96
C GLU A 44 3.86 12.77 -13.57
N CYS A 45 2.73 12.14 -13.23
CA CYS A 45 1.47 12.86 -12.98
C CYS A 45 1.05 12.90 -11.50
N GLY A 46 1.78 12.21 -10.62
CA GLY A 46 1.48 12.16 -9.18
C GLY A 46 0.27 11.30 -8.80
N GLU A 47 -0.37 10.61 -9.76
CA GLU A 47 -1.50 9.73 -9.50
C GLU A 47 -1.07 8.48 -8.71
N ASP A 48 -1.92 8.04 -7.81
CA ASP A 48 -1.73 6.77 -7.11
C ASP A 48 -1.91 5.61 -8.08
N ILE A 49 -0.98 4.66 -8.04
CA ILE A 49 -0.93 3.48 -8.92
C ILE A 49 -1.16 2.26 -8.05
N PHE A 50 -2.11 1.43 -8.46
CA PHE A 50 -2.34 0.13 -7.86
C PHE A 50 -1.17 -0.82 -8.15
N ILE A 51 -0.41 -1.18 -7.12
CA ILE A 51 0.71 -2.12 -7.21
C ILE A 51 0.37 -3.34 -6.36
N MET A 52 0.05 -4.46 -7.01
CA MET A 52 -0.42 -5.68 -6.34
C MET A 52 0.47 -6.15 -5.18
N ASP A 53 1.79 -6.08 -5.34
CA ASP A 53 2.74 -6.45 -4.28
C ASP A 53 2.64 -5.53 -3.05
N LEU A 54 2.42 -4.22 -3.25
CA LEU A 54 2.23 -3.28 -2.14
C LEU A 54 0.89 -3.51 -1.45
N GLU A 55 -0.17 -3.80 -2.21
CA GLU A 55 -1.50 -4.07 -1.65
C GLU A 55 -1.51 -5.31 -0.77
N ILE A 56 -0.89 -6.41 -1.24
CA ILE A 56 -0.77 -7.64 -0.46
C ILE A 56 0.01 -7.38 0.83
N ASP A 57 1.09 -6.63 0.75
CA ASP A 57 1.96 -6.29 1.88
C ASP A 57 1.27 -5.35 2.90
N ASN A 58 0.52 -4.35 2.42
CA ASN A 58 -0.32 -3.47 3.23
C ASN A 58 -1.41 -4.27 3.96
N LEU A 59 -2.13 -5.14 3.24
CA LEU A 59 -3.19 -5.97 3.81
C LEU A 59 -2.64 -6.92 4.89
N LYS A 60 -1.48 -7.54 4.66
CA LYS A 60 -0.84 -8.40 5.67
C LYS A 60 -0.57 -7.65 6.97
N ARG A 61 0.07 -6.47 6.91
CA ARG A 61 0.31 -5.63 8.09
C ARG A 61 -0.97 -5.22 8.80
N LEU A 62 -1.97 -4.81 8.03
CA LEU A 62 -3.26 -4.39 8.56
C LEU A 62 -3.93 -5.52 9.33
N TYR A 63 -4.05 -6.70 8.73
CA TYR A 63 -4.71 -7.84 9.35
C TYR A 63 -3.93 -8.42 10.52
N GLU A 64 -2.60 -8.43 10.45
CA GLU A 64 -1.77 -8.80 11.61
C GLU A 64 -2.05 -7.87 12.79
N LYS A 65 -2.02 -6.55 12.57
CA LYS A 65 -2.28 -5.57 13.63
C LYS A 65 -3.71 -5.63 14.15
N TYR A 66 -4.68 -5.71 13.25
CA TYR A 66 -6.09 -5.79 13.62
C TYR A 66 -6.40 -7.08 14.38
N GLY A 67 -5.81 -8.21 13.97
CA GLY A 67 -5.94 -9.49 14.67
C GLY A 67 -5.37 -9.45 16.09
N GLN A 68 -4.21 -8.78 16.28
CA GLN A 68 -3.63 -8.55 17.61
C GLN A 68 -4.54 -7.72 18.51
N LEU A 69 -5.24 -6.71 17.98
CA LEU A 69 -6.13 -5.84 18.75
C LEU A 69 -7.46 -6.51 19.11
N THR A 70 -8.02 -7.31 18.20
CA THR A 70 -9.35 -7.90 18.33
C THR A 70 -9.36 -9.34 18.86
N GLY A 71 -8.19 -9.97 18.96
CA GLY A 71 -8.07 -11.39 19.31
C GLY A 71 -8.49 -12.35 18.18
N ILE A 72 -8.74 -11.82 16.97
CA ILE A 72 -8.99 -12.63 15.77
C ILE A 72 -7.64 -13.17 15.29
N CYS A 73 -7.26 -14.35 15.76
CA CYS A 73 -6.10 -15.07 15.24
C CYS A 73 -6.43 -15.64 13.85
N MET A 74 -5.83 -15.08 12.79
CA MET A 74 -5.77 -15.78 11.50
C MET A 74 -4.77 -16.93 11.64
N LYS A 75 -5.29 -18.15 11.87
CA LYS A 75 -4.52 -19.40 11.81
C LYS A 75 -4.28 -19.83 10.37
#